data_AF-A0A9P6IP71-F1
#
_entry.id   AF-A0A9P6IP71-F1
#
_cell.length_a   1.000
_cell.length_b   1.000
_cell.length_c   1.000
_cell.angle_alpha   90.00
_cell.angle_beta   90.00
_cell.angle_gamma   90.00
#
_symmetry.space_group_name_H-M   'P 1'
#
loop_
_entity.id
_entity.type
_entity.pdbx_description
1 polymer ?
#
loop_
_entity_poly.entity_id
_entity_poly.type
_entity_poly.pdbx_seq_one_letter_code
_entity_poly.pdbx_strand_id
1 'polypeptide(L)'
;MSPDHLKSTTSPSVLHICENGVDVLVLEMVGGHLHVVAGLLEKLIERLADENMQDSEYVSCFLLSHSFFIDSEDLLDKLIARFRIQPRQGEIIYFQKWQPVIQCK
;
A
#
# COMPACT_ATOMS: atom_id res chain seq x y z
N MET A 1 -13.48 -38.08 -28.04
CA MET A 1 -14.24 -37.13 -27.21
C MET A 1 -13.36 -36.75 -26.05
N SER A 2 -12.73 -35.58 -26.13
CA SER A 2 -11.90 -35.02 -25.06
C SER A 2 -12.52 -33.67 -24.69
N PRO A 3 -12.65 -33.33 -23.40
CA PRO A 3 -13.25 -32.07 -23.01
C PRO A 3 -12.28 -30.93 -23.26
N ASP A 4 -12.69 -30.00 -24.13
CA ASP A 4 -12.05 -28.70 -24.31
C ASP A 4 -11.87 -28.03 -22.94
N HIS A 5 -10.62 -27.83 -22.56
CA HIS A 5 -10.27 -26.95 -21.44
C HIS A 5 -10.65 -25.53 -21.85
N LEU A 6 -11.81 -25.09 -21.37
CA LEU A 6 -12.23 -23.70 -21.43
C LEU A 6 -11.21 -22.88 -20.63
N LYS A 7 -10.19 -22.36 -21.31
CA LYS A 7 -9.34 -21.31 -20.76
C LYS A 7 -10.25 -20.11 -20.53
N SER A 8 -10.67 -19.91 -19.28
CA SER A 8 -11.24 -18.64 -18.83
C SER A 8 -10.13 -17.60 -18.92
N THR A 9 -9.98 -16.99 -20.08
CA THR A 9 -9.22 -15.75 -20.26
C THR A 9 -10.05 -14.65 -19.62
N THR A 10 -10.04 -14.60 -18.29
CA THR A 10 -10.51 -13.44 -17.55
C THR A 10 -9.50 -12.34 -17.84
N SER A 11 -9.83 -11.45 -18.78
CA SER A 11 -9.05 -10.23 -18.98
C SER A 11 -8.95 -9.51 -17.63
N PRO A 12 -7.74 -9.22 -17.15
CA PRO A 12 -7.59 -8.59 -15.85
C PRO A 12 -8.28 -7.23 -15.88
N SER A 13 -9.23 -7.01 -14.97
CA SER A 13 -9.84 -5.70 -14.82
C SER A 13 -8.85 -4.80 -14.10
N VAL A 14 -8.32 -3.81 -14.81
CA VAL A 14 -7.39 -2.80 -14.27
C VAL A 14 -8.21 -1.62 -13.71
N LEU A 15 -7.90 -1.22 -12.49
CA LEU A 15 -8.48 -0.08 -11.79
C LEU A 15 -7.44 1.05 -11.72
N HIS A 16 -7.80 2.22 -12.25
CA HIS A 16 -6.99 3.43 -12.17
C HIS A 16 -7.55 4.35 -11.08
N ILE A 17 -6.71 4.75 -10.14
CA ILE A 17 -7.02 5.76 -9.13
C ILE A 17 -6.36 7.06 -9.57
N CYS A 18 -7.17 8.09 -9.79
CA CYS A 18 -6.73 9.37 -10.30
C CYS A 18 -6.88 10.49 -9.25
N GLU A 19 -5.88 11.36 -9.16
CA GLU A 19 -5.96 12.62 -8.41
C GLU A 19 -5.63 13.77 -9.37
N ASN A 20 -6.48 14.80 -9.41
CA ASN A 20 -6.32 15.96 -10.32
C ASN A 20 -6.13 15.59 -11.81
N GLY A 21 -6.75 14.48 -12.25
CA GLY A 21 -6.66 13.99 -13.63
C GLY A 21 -5.38 13.22 -13.96
N VAL A 22 -4.56 12.89 -12.95
CA VAL A 22 -3.34 12.08 -13.10
C VAL A 22 -3.52 10.76 -12.37
N ASP A 23 -3.15 9.65 -13.02
CA ASP A 23 -3.13 8.34 -12.37
C ASP A 23 -2.06 8.30 -11.28
N VAL A 24 -2.48 8.06 -10.03
CA VAL A 24 -1.59 8.01 -8.86
C VAL A 24 -1.37 6.59 -8.35
N LEU A 25 -2.28 5.66 -8.66
CA LEU A 25 -2.19 4.24 -8.33
C LEU A 25 -2.96 3.41 -9.36
N VAL A 26 -2.36 2.32 -9.82
CA VAL A 26 -2.94 1.37 -10.76
C VAL A 26 -2.97 0.00 -10.10
N LEU A 27 -4.16 -0.57 -10.05
CA LEU A 27 -4.44 -1.87 -9.42
C LEU A 27 -4.98 -2.84 -10.46
N GLU A 28 -4.71 -4.13 -10.28
CA GLU A 28 -5.22 -5.20 -11.12
C GLU A 28 -6.00 -6.19 -10.27
N MET A 29 -7.17 -6.59 -10.76
CA MET A 29 -7.95 -7.66 -10.13
C MET A 29 -7.43 -9.02 -10.58
N VAL A 30 -6.79 -9.75 -9.67
CA VAL A 30 -6.30 -11.11 -9.91
C VAL A 30 -6.90 -12.03 -8.84
N GLY A 31 -7.66 -13.04 -9.27
CA GLY A 31 -8.26 -13.99 -8.34
C GLY A 31 -9.25 -13.37 -7.34
N GLY A 32 -9.84 -12.21 -7.65
CA GLY A 32 -10.73 -11.48 -6.75
C GLY A 32 -10.03 -10.54 -5.76
N HIS A 33 -8.70 -10.41 -5.85
CA HIS A 33 -7.89 -9.52 -5.03
C HIS A 33 -7.28 -8.39 -5.88
N LEU A 34 -7.19 -7.20 -5.30
CA LEU A 34 -6.55 -6.04 -5.93
C LEU A 34 -5.05 -6.04 -5.65
N HIS A 35 -4.24 -6.26 -6.68
CA HIS A 35 -2.78 -6.16 -6.62
C HIS A 35 -2.30 -4.82 -7.16
N VAL A 36 -1.22 -4.31 -6.59
CA VAL A 36 -0.57 -3.10 -7.08
C VAL A 36 0.25 -3.41 -8.32
N VAL A 37 -0.02 -2.69 -9.41
CA VAL A 37 0.75 -2.77 -10.66
C VAL A 37 1.75 -1.63 -10.74
N ALA A 38 1.30 -0.41 -10.43
CA ALA A 38 2.11 0.80 -10.44
C ALA A 38 1.51 1.85 -9.51
N GLY A 39 2.30 2.80 -9.06
CA GLY A 39 1.81 3.94 -8.30
C GLY A 39 2.91 4.95 -8.03
N LEU A 40 2.51 6.15 -7.64
CA LEU A 40 3.44 7.13 -7.09
C LEU A 40 3.97 6.63 -5.75
N LEU A 41 5.22 6.94 -5.45
CA LEU A 41 5.91 6.49 -4.23
C LEU A 41 5.09 6.76 -2.96
N GLU A 42 4.50 7.95 -2.85
CA GLU A 42 3.65 8.32 -1.71
C GLU A 42 2.42 7.42 -1.58
N LYS A 43 1.78 7.05 -2.70
CA LYS A 43 0.63 6.12 -2.71
C LYS A 43 1.02 4.69 -2.37
N LEU A 44 2.21 4.27 -2.81
CA LEU A 44 2.74 2.95 -2.48
C LEU A 44 3.06 2.83 -0.98
N ILE A 45 3.63 3.88 -0.38
CA ILE A 45 3.90 3.97 1.05
C ILE A 45 2.60 4.13 1.86
N GLU A 46 1.62 4.86 1.33
CA GLU A 46 0.28 4.94 1.91
C GLU A 46 -0.33 3.54 2.08
N ARG A 47 -0.25 2.72 1.03
CA ARG A 47 -0.76 1.35 1.04
C ARG A 47 0.08 0.41 1.90
N LEU A 48 1.40 0.60 1.95
CA LEU A 48 2.32 -0.20 2.78
C LEU A 48 1.96 -0.11 4.27
N ALA A 49 1.53 1.07 4.70
CA ALA A 49 1.17 1.36 6.08
C ALA A 49 -0.32 1.71 6.20
N ASP A 50 -1.17 0.96 5.48
CA ASP A 50 -2.61 0.96 5.67
C ASP A 50 -2.99 -0.08 6.74
N GLU A 51 -3.57 0.41 7.85
CA GLU A 51 -3.97 -0.46 8.96
C GLU A 51 -5.25 -1.25 8.68
N ASN A 52 -6.09 -0.79 7.75
CA ASN A 52 -7.39 -1.40 7.47
C ASN A 52 -7.28 -2.51 6.43
N MET A 53 -6.27 -2.45 5.57
CA MET A 53 -6.00 -3.42 4.51
C MET A 53 -4.56 -3.91 4.59
N GLN A 54 -4.26 -4.77 5.57
CA GLN A 54 -2.95 -5.39 5.68
C GLN A 54 -2.77 -6.47 4.61
N ASP A 55 -1.79 -6.24 3.73
CA ASP A 55 -1.38 -7.16 2.68
C ASP A 55 0.09 -7.56 2.91
N SER A 56 0.30 -8.73 3.53
CA SER A 56 1.63 -9.21 3.90
C SER A 56 2.50 -9.55 2.69
N GLU A 57 1.90 -9.95 1.58
CA GLU A 57 2.60 -10.24 0.34
C GLU A 57 3.10 -8.93 -0.30
N TYR A 58 2.25 -7.90 -0.34
CA TYR A 58 2.64 -6.57 -0.77
C TYR A 58 3.75 -5.98 0.12
N VAL A 59 3.64 -6.10 1.45
CA VAL A 59 4.69 -5.64 2.39
C VAL A 59 6.02 -6.32 2.09
N SER A 60 6.00 -7.64 1.91
CA SER A 60 7.21 -8.41 1.63
C SER A 60 7.82 -8.01 0.29
N CYS A 61 7.00 -7.88 -0.75
CA CYS A 61 7.42 -7.48 -2.09
C CYS A 61 8.00 -6.06 -2.10
N PHE A 62 7.32 -5.10 -1.48
CA PHE A 62 7.77 -3.72 -1.37
C PHE A 62 9.11 -3.65 -0.63
N LEU A 63 9.23 -4.26 0.55
CA LEU A 63 10.47 -4.22 1.32
C LEU A 63 11.64 -4.92 0.61
N LEU A 64 11.40 -6.00 -0.12
CA LEU A 64 12.43 -6.68 -0.90
C LEU A 64 12.91 -5.83 -2.10
N SER A 65 12.04 -4.98 -2.64
CA SER A 65 12.28 -4.24 -3.88
C SER A 65 12.49 -2.73 -3.71
N HIS A 66 12.34 -2.19 -2.51
CA HIS A 66 12.31 -0.73 -2.29
C HIS A 66 13.55 -0.02 -2.81
N SER A 67 14.74 -0.63 -2.68
CA SER A 67 16.01 -0.06 -3.11
C SER A 67 16.11 0.22 -4.61
N PHE A 68 15.17 -0.26 -5.43
CA PHE A 68 15.08 0.12 -6.85
C PHE A 68 14.50 1.52 -7.08
N PHE A 69 13.78 2.08 -6.10
CA PHE A 69 13.00 3.32 -6.29
C PHE A 69 12.99 4.26 -5.08
N ILE A 70 13.53 3.85 -3.92
CA ILE A 70 13.72 4.68 -2.73
C ILE A 70 14.86 4.11 -1.87
N ASP A 71 15.69 4.99 -1.31
CA ASP A 71 16.73 4.58 -0.36
C ASP A 71 16.13 4.16 0.98
N SER A 72 16.80 3.26 1.70
CA SER A 72 16.27 2.73 2.98
C SER A 72 16.14 3.81 4.05
N GLU A 73 17.01 4.83 4.06
CA GLU A 73 16.94 5.98 4.97
C GLU A 73 15.68 6.81 4.68
N ASP A 74 15.47 7.18 3.42
CA ASP A 74 14.27 7.92 2.98
C ASP A 74 12.98 7.13 3.25
N LEU A 75 13.00 5.81 3.06
CA LEU A 75 11.85 4.95 3.37
C LEU A 75 11.53 4.98 4.87
N LEU A 76 12.54 4.84 5.71
CA LEU A 76 12.37 4.90 7.16
C LEU A 76 11.81 6.25 7.59
N ASP A 77 12.35 7.35 7.06
CA ASP A 77 11.88 8.70 7.37
C ASP A 77 10.42 8.91 6.97
N LYS A 78 10.01 8.43 5.79
CA LYS A 78 8.61 8.49 5.34
C LYS A 78 7.68 7.66 6.23
N LEU A 79 8.11 6.47 6.66
CA LEU A 79 7.34 5.65 7.60
C LEU A 79 7.20 6.32 8.97
N ILE A 80 8.27 6.93 9.48
CA ILE A 80 8.23 7.71 10.72
C ILE A 80 7.29 8.90 10.59
N ALA A 81 7.35 9.63 9.47
CA ALA A 81 6.46 10.77 9.22
C ALA A 81 4.99 10.34 9.20
N ARG A 82 4.69 9.21 8.55
CA ARG A 82 3.33 8.64 8.51
C ARG A 82 2.84 8.22 9.89
N PHE A 83 3.70 7.63 10.71
CA PHE A 83 3.38 7.27 12.09
C PHE A 83 3.10 8.50 12.98
N ARG A 84 3.77 9.62 12.71
CA ARG A 84 3.68 10.87 13.49
C ARG A 84 2.57 11.84 13.04
N ILE A 85 1.68 11.43 12.14
CA ILE A 85 0.53 12.26 11.75
C ILE A 85 -0.23 12.66 13.02
N GLN A 86 -0.64 13.91 13.17
CA GLN A 86 -1.36 14.34 14.38
C GLN A 86 -2.84 13.89 14.31
N PRO A 87 -3.44 13.50 15.45
CA PRO A 87 -4.87 13.21 15.52
C PRO A 87 -5.69 14.38 15.02
N ARG A 88 -6.66 14.11 14.13
CA ARG A 88 -7.74 15.07 13.89
C ARG A 88 -8.66 15.13 15.11
N GLN A 89 -9.44 16.20 15.23
CA GLN A 89 -10.44 16.31 16.30
C GLN A 89 -11.39 15.10 16.26
N GLY A 90 -11.35 14.26 17.29
CA GLY A 90 -12.12 12.99 17.38
C GLY A 90 -11.26 11.72 17.35
N GLU A 91 -10.00 11.79 16.91
CA GLU A 91 -9.11 10.61 16.77
C GLU A 91 -8.13 10.48 17.95
N ILE A 92 -8.18 11.38 18.93
CA ILE A 92 -7.22 11.49 20.04
C ILE A 92 -7.06 10.16 20.81
N ILE A 93 -8.16 9.44 21.05
CA ILE A 93 -8.14 8.16 21.79
C ILE A 93 -7.40 7.07 21.00
N TYR A 94 -7.60 7.04 19.67
CA TYR A 94 -6.91 6.11 18.79
C TYR A 94 -5.40 6.41 18.75
N PHE A 95 -5.02 7.69 18.71
CA PHE A 95 -3.61 8.10 18.73
C PHE A 95 -2.91 7.78 20.06
N GLN A 96 -3.60 7.90 21.19
CA GLN A 96 -3.04 7.52 22.49
C GLN A 96 -2.69 6.03 22.59
N LYS A 97 -3.45 5.15 21.92
CA LYS A 97 -3.18 3.70 21.89
C LYS A 97 -1.82 3.38 21.27
N TRP A 98 -1.39 4.18 20.31
CA TRP A 98 -0.17 3.96 19.53
C TRP A 98 0.99 4.88 19.93
N GLN A 99 0.82 5.67 21.00
CA GLN A 99 1.88 6.55 21.48
C GLN A 99 3.09 5.72 21.95
N PRO A 100 4.34 6.06 21.56
CA PRO A 100 5.51 5.27 21.94
C PRO A 100 5.65 5.14 23.46
N VAL A 101 5.82 3.91 23.95
CA VAL A 101 6.09 3.63 25.37
C VAL A 101 7.48 4.13 25.78
N ILE A 102 8.42 4.24 24.82
CA ILE A 102 9.78 4.70 25.05
C ILE A 102 9.95 6.09 24.42
N GLN A 103 10.14 7.09 25.26
CA GLN A 103 10.64 8.40 24.87
C GLN A 103 12.14 8.43 25.13
N CYS A 104 12.96 8.47 24.08
CA CYS A 104 14.34 8.89 24.25
C CYS A 104 14.33 10.40 24.54
N LYS A 105 14.83 10.78 25.72
CA LYS A 105 15.03 12.17 26.15
C LYS A 105 16.15 12.83 25.37
#